data_AF-A0A2K9A5S2-F1
#
_entry.id   AF-A0A2K9A5S2-F1
#
_cell.length_a   1.000
_cell.length_b   1.000
_cell.length_c   1.000
_cell.angle_alpha   90.00
_cell.angle_beta   90.00
_cell.angle_gamma   90.00
#
_symmetry.space_group_name_H-M   'P 1'
#
loop_
_entity.id
_entity.type
_entity.pdbx_description
1 polymer ?
#
loop_
_entity_poly.entity_id
_entity_poly.type
_entity_poly.pdbx_seq_one_letter_code
_entity_poly.pdbx_strand_id
1 'polypeptide(L)'
;MSDINYYAVFVAAILSFAVGGLWYSPLLFGKIWLKEMKIEAEDIKQKPSVFILSFVFALVAVFVLADLLGPSPELMHAVTVCAMVGAIVFLGLGITYQFSNKSLRHLLIDGGYHLVIFTLFGLILGSWH
;
A
#
# COMPACT_ATOMS: atom_id res chain seq x y z
N MET A 1 16.16 -14.69 -15.83
CA MET A 1 15.17 -14.59 -14.75
C MET A 1 15.92 -13.98 -13.58
N SER A 2 15.49 -12.80 -13.18
CA SER A 2 16.09 -11.96 -12.14
C SER A 2 16.27 -12.77 -10.85
N ASP A 3 17.43 -12.71 -10.19
CA ASP A 3 17.63 -13.27 -8.85
C ASP A 3 16.85 -12.43 -7.82
N ILE A 4 15.52 -12.61 -7.78
CA ILE A 4 14.63 -11.87 -6.89
C ILE A 4 14.83 -12.35 -5.45
N ASN A 5 15.08 -11.41 -4.54
CA ASN A 5 15.07 -11.71 -3.11
C ASN A 5 13.63 -11.89 -2.60
N TYR A 6 13.17 -13.15 -2.59
CA TYR A 6 11.83 -13.51 -2.12
C TYR A 6 11.58 -13.15 -0.64
N TYR A 7 12.62 -13.08 0.19
CA TYR A 7 12.49 -12.63 1.59
C TYR A 7 12.16 -11.14 1.66
N ALA A 8 12.83 -10.31 0.86
CA ALA A 8 12.53 -8.89 0.77
C ALA A 8 11.08 -8.66 0.30
N VAL A 9 10.64 -9.42 -0.71
CA VAL A 9 9.25 -9.37 -1.21
C VAL A 9 8.24 -9.70 -0.10
N PHE A 10 8.47 -10.81 0.62
CA PHE A 10 7.58 -11.25 1.68
C PHE A 10 7.53 -10.27 2.87
N VAL A 11 8.69 -9.74 3.28
CA VAL A 11 8.78 -8.76 4.38
C VAL A 11 8.10 -7.44 4.02
N ALA A 12 8.29 -6.95 2.79
CA ALA A 12 7.58 -5.77 2.30
C ALA A 12 6.06 -5.98 2.30
N ALA A 13 5.57 -7.13 1.83
CA ALA A 13 4.15 -7.45 1.88
C ALA A 13 3.59 -7.43 3.31
N ILE A 14 4.29 -8.04 4.28
CA ILE A 14 3.90 -8.00 5.71
C ILE A 14 3.91 -6.57 6.26
N LEU A 15 4.93 -5.77 5.91
CA LEU A 15 5.05 -4.39 6.39
C LEU A 15 3.80 -3.56 6.02
N SER A 16 3.21 -3.79 4.85
CA SER A 16 1.99 -3.08 4.45
C SER A 16 0.83 -3.28 5.45
N PHE A 17 0.70 -4.46 6.06
CA PHE A 17 -0.32 -4.73 7.07
C PHE A 17 -0.02 -4.05 8.40
N ALA A 18 1.24 -4.02 8.81
CA ALA A 18 1.63 -3.29 10.02
C ALA A 18 1.37 -1.79 9.86
N VAL A 19 1.76 -1.23 8.72
CA VAL A 19 1.48 0.18 8.38
C VAL A 19 -0.02 0.42 8.27
N GLY A 20 -0.77 -0.46 7.61
CA GLY A 20 -2.22 -0.34 7.46
C GLY A 20 -2.95 -0.40 8.80
N GLY A 21 -2.58 -1.34 9.67
CA GLY A 21 -3.11 -1.46 11.02
C GLY A 21 -2.91 -0.18 11.83
N LEU A 22 -1.72 0.44 11.73
CA LEU A 22 -1.45 1.73 12.38
C LEU A 22 -2.17 2.91 11.70
N TRP A 23 -2.17 2.97 10.37
CA TRP A 23 -2.76 4.04 9.54
C TRP A 23 -4.26 4.19 9.78
N TYR A 24 -4.97 3.06 9.79
CA TYR A 24 -6.41 3.00 10.02
C TYR A 24 -6.79 2.80 11.49
N SER A 25 -5.82 2.87 12.41
CA SER A 25 -6.10 2.84 13.85
C SER A 25 -6.73 4.16 14.35
N PRO A 26 -7.35 4.16 15.55
CA PRO A 26 -7.82 5.38 16.21
C PRO A 26 -6.71 6.40 16.53
N LEU A 27 -5.43 6.01 16.49
CA LEU A 27 -4.27 6.85 16.77
C LEU A 27 -3.90 7.75 15.59
N LEU A 28 -4.09 7.26 14.36
CA LEU A 28 -3.83 8.02 13.13
C LEU A 28 -5.16 8.42 12.47
N PHE A 29 -5.49 7.85 11.30
CA PHE A 29 -6.56 8.35 10.44
C PHE A 29 -7.87 7.57 10.58
N GLY A 30 -7.92 6.49 11.37
CA GLY A 30 -9.08 5.59 11.45
C GLY A 30 -10.41 6.29 11.79
N LYS A 31 -10.40 7.23 12.75
CA LYS A 31 -11.60 7.99 13.13
C LYS A 31 -12.13 8.86 11.98
N ILE A 32 -11.23 9.47 11.22
CA ILE A 32 -11.59 10.31 10.07
C ILE A 32 -12.09 9.42 8.95
N TRP A 33 -11.41 8.31 8.69
CA TRP A 33 -11.79 7.32 7.68
C TRP A 33 -13.21 6.77 7.90
N LEU A 34 -13.56 6.37 9.14
CA LEU A 34 -14.90 5.93 9.50
C LEU A 34 -15.97 7.00 9.20
N LYS A 35 -15.68 8.25 9.57
CA LYS A 35 -16.57 9.39 9.29
C LYS A 35 -16.77 9.61 7.79
N GLU A 36 -15.71 9.52 6.99
CA GLU A 36 -15.78 9.64 5.52
C GLU A 36 -16.47 8.44 4.86
N MET A 37 -16.39 7.26 5.48
CA MET A 37 -17.13 6.06 5.10
C MET A 37 -18.61 6.10 5.54
N LYS A 38 -18.97 6.96 6.50
CA LYS A 38 -20.30 7.04 7.13
C LYS A 38 -20.72 5.72 7.78
N ILE A 39 -19.77 5.06 8.44
CA ILE A 39 -19.97 3.80 9.18
C ILE A 39 -19.39 3.93 10.58
N GLU A 40 -19.89 3.13 11.52
CA GLU A 40 -19.33 3.05 12.87
C GLU A 40 -18.29 1.92 12.97
N ALA A 41 -17.46 1.96 14.00
CA ALA A 41 -16.39 0.95 14.17
C ALA A 41 -16.97 -0.47 14.37
N GLU A 42 -18.13 -0.56 15.02
CA GLU A 42 -18.86 -1.80 15.31
C GLU A 42 -19.42 -2.47 14.04
N ASP A 43 -19.58 -1.69 12.96
CA ASP A 43 -20.04 -2.18 11.66
C ASP A 43 -18.93 -2.91 10.90
N ILE A 44 -17.65 -2.72 11.29
CA ILE A 44 -16.52 -3.37 10.63
C ILE A 44 -16.44 -4.84 11.06
N LYS A 45 -17.04 -5.71 10.24
CA LYS A 45 -16.92 -7.18 10.38
C LYS A 45 -16.28 -7.77 9.13
N GLN A 46 -14.95 -7.85 9.15
CA GLN A 46 -14.20 -8.43 8.04
C GLN A 46 -14.04 -9.95 8.18
N LYS A 47 -14.25 -10.67 7.08
CA LYS A 47 -13.98 -12.11 7.02
C LYS A 47 -12.46 -12.34 6.95
N PRO A 48 -11.92 -13.44 7.50
CA PRO A 48 -10.51 -13.79 7.35
C PRO A 48 -10.03 -13.81 5.89
N SER A 49 -10.91 -14.18 4.96
CA SER A 49 -10.64 -14.18 3.52
C SER A 49 -10.24 -12.82 2.97
N VAL A 50 -10.72 -11.72 3.56
CA VAL A 50 -10.35 -10.36 3.13
C VAL A 50 -8.88 -10.12 3.41
N PHE A 51 -8.41 -10.42 4.63
CA PHE A 51 -7.01 -10.27 4.99
C PHE A 51 -6.07 -11.17 4.16
N ILE A 52 -6.47 -12.43 3.93
CA ILE A 52 -5.71 -13.36 3.11
C ILE A 52 -5.60 -12.84 1.67
N LEU A 53 -6.70 -12.42 1.07
CA LEU A 53 -6.72 -11.93 -0.30
C LEU A 53 -5.95 -10.60 -0.44
N SER A 54 -6.10 -9.68 0.51
CA SER A 54 -5.31 -8.46 0.58
C SER A 54 -3.82 -8.75 0.68
N PHE A 55 -3.43 -9.80 1.42
CA PHE A 55 -2.03 -10.20 1.54
C PHE A 55 -1.49 -10.76 0.23
N VAL A 56 -2.27 -11.58 -0.45
CA VAL A 56 -1.93 -12.07 -1.80
C VAL A 56 -1.77 -10.91 -2.78
N PHE A 57 -2.67 -9.91 -2.76
CA PHE A 57 -2.54 -8.72 -3.61
C PHE A 57 -1.28 -7.92 -3.30
N ALA A 58 -0.96 -7.71 -2.01
CA ALA A 58 0.28 -7.05 -1.61
C ALA A 58 1.51 -7.84 -2.09
N LEU A 59 1.52 -9.16 -1.90
CA LEU A 59 2.62 -10.02 -2.31
C LEU A 59 2.85 -9.98 -3.82
N VAL A 60 1.78 -10.05 -4.62
CA VAL A 60 1.84 -9.93 -6.08
C VAL A 60 2.33 -8.54 -6.50
N ALA A 61 1.82 -7.48 -5.88
CA ALA A 61 2.25 -6.11 -6.19
C ALA A 61 3.74 -5.90 -5.93
N VAL A 62 4.24 -6.34 -4.77
CA VAL A 62 5.66 -6.24 -4.41
C VAL A 62 6.51 -7.12 -5.32
N PHE A 63 6.05 -8.32 -5.67
CA PHE A 63 6.76 -9.19 -6.62
C PHE A 63 6.91 -8.54 -7.99
N VAL A 64 5.85 -7.93 -8.53
CA VAL A 64 5.90 -7.20 -9.80
C VAL A 64 6.86 -6.00 -9.71
N LEU A 65 6.89 -5.28 -8.59
CA LEU A 65 7.85 -4.21 -8.37
C LEU A 65 9.29 -4.72 -8.31
N ALA A 66 9.54 -5.85 -7.64
CA ALA A 66 10.86 -6.47 -7.59
C ALA A 66 11.34 -6.91 -8.98
N ASP A 67 10.45 -7.48 -9.79
CA ASP A 67 10.78 -7.83 -11.18
C ASP A 67 11.04 -6.58 -12.05
N LEU A 68 10.24 -5.53 -11.87
CA LEU A 68 10.42 -4.24 -12.56
C LEU A 68 11.76 -3.58 -12.21
N LEU A 69 12.21 -3.70 -10.96
CA LEU A 69 13.45 -3.11 -10.46
C LEU A 69 14.70 -3.95 -10.82
N GLY A 70 14.54 -5.25 -11.03
CA GLY A 70 15.64 -6.19 -11.22
C GLY A 70 16.30 -6.66 -9.91
N PRO A 71 17.38 -7.46 -9.99
CA PRO A 71 17.92 -8.19 -8.84
C PRO A 71 18.69 -7.31 -7.84
N SER A 72 19.27 -6.20 -8.29
CA SER A 72 20.07 -5.33 -7.42
C SER A 72 19.86 -3.84 -7.74
N PRO A 73 18.65 -3.31 -7.49
CA PRO A 73 18.37 -1.91 -7.76
C PRO A 73 19.10 -1.02 -6.75
N GLU A 74 19.64 0.11 -7.20
CA GLU A 74 20.13 1.13 -6.29
C GLU A 74 18.99 1.66 -5.40
N LEU A 75 19.28 1.92 -4.13
CA LEU A 75 18.27 2.24 -3.12
C LEU A 75 17.37 3.42 -3.51
N MET A 76 17.96 4.56 -3.89
CA MET A 76 17.20 5.74 -4.26
C MET A 76 16.39 5.54 -5.53
N HIS A 77 16.91 4.78 -6.50
CA HIS A 77 16.17 4.34 -7.67
C HIS A 77 14.96 3.50 -7.29
N ALA A 78 15.13 2.49 -6.44
CA ALA A 78 14.04 1.62 -5.98
C ALA A 78 12.94 2.42 -5.25
N VAL A 79 13.32 3.29 -4.33
CA VAL A 79 12.40 4.17 -3.60
C VAL A 79 11.67 5.10 -4.57
N THR A 80 12.36 5.72 -5.52
CA THR A 80 11.77 6.66 -6.47
C THR A 80 10.77 5.99 -7.39
N VAL A 81 11.15 4.87 -8.02
CA VAL A 81 10.26 4.12 -8.92
C VAL A 81 9.02 3.64 -8.15
N CYS A 82 9.18 3.05 -6.96
CA CYS A 82 8.04 2.58 -6.20
C CYS A 82 7.14 3.75 -5.73
N ALA A 83 7.72 4.87 -5.30
CA ALA A 83 6.96 6.07 -4.95
C ALA A 83 6.18 6.63 -6.15
N MET A 84 6.74 6.62 -7.35
CA MET A 84 6.04 7.00 -8.58
C MET A 84 4.87 6.06 -8.89
N VAL A 85 5.04 4.75 -8.72
CA VAL A 85 3.93 3.79 -8.84
C VAL A 85 2.85 4.06 -7.78
N GLY A 86 3.24 4.32 -6.53
CA GLY A 86 2.32 4.74 -5.47
C GLY A 86 1.55 6.01 -5.83
N ALA A 87 2.20 6.99 -6.46
CA ALA A 87 1.56 8.21 -6.95
C ALA A 87 0.57 7.93 -8.10
N ILE A 88 0.88 7.00 -8.99
CA ILE A 88 -0.05 6.55 -10.04
C ILE A 88 -1.30 5.92 -9.40
N VAL A 89 -1.13 5.06 -8.39
CA VAL A 89 -2.26 4.46 -7.66
C VAL A 89 -3.09 5.54 -6.95
N PHE A 90 -2.44 6.49 -6.27
CA PHE A 90 -3.10 7.65 -5.64
C PHE A 90 -3.96 8.42 -6.66
N LEU A 91 -3.39 8.77 -7.82
CA LEU A 91 -4.09 9.53 -8.85
C LEU A 91 -5.22 8.71 -9.49
N GLY A 92 -5.02 7.41 -9.69
CA GLY A 92 -6.06 6.49 -10.18
C GLY A 92 -7.25 6.44 -9.23
N LEU A 93 -7.01 6.29 -7.93
CA LEU A 93 -8.05 6.41 -6.90
C LEU A 93 -8.71 7.78 -6.95
N GLY A 94 -7.95 8.85 -7.14
CA GLY A 94 -8.45 10.21 -7.29
C GLY A 94 -9.47 10.33 -8.42
N ILE A 95 -9.18 9.77 -9.58
CA ILE A 95 -10.10 9.73 -10.73
C ILE A 95 -11.38 8.98 -10.35
N THR A 96 -11.27 7.76 -9.82
CA THR A 96 -12.43 6.95 -9.42
C THR A 96 -13.28 7.63 -8.35
N TYR A 97 -12.65 8.36 -7.42
CA TYR A 97 -13.32 9.03 -6.31
C TYR A 97 -14.15 10.23 -6.77
N GLN A 98 -13.72 10.95 -7.82
CA GLN A 98 -14.54 11.99 -8.44
C GLN A 98 -15.86 11.40 -8.96
N PHE A 99 -15.80 10.27 -9.67
CA PHE A 99 -16.99 9.60 -10.19
C PHE A 99 -17.83 8.91 -9.12
N SER A 100 -17.22 8.59 -7.97
CA SER A 100 -17.89 7.92 -6.84
C SER A 100 -18.36 8.91 -5.76
N ASN A 101 -18.25 10.22 -6.00
CA ASN A 101 -18.59 11.30 -5.06
C ASN A 101 -17.96 11.12 -3.66
N LYS A 102 -16.71 10.65 -3.63
CA LYS A 102 -15.91 10.50 -2.41
C LYS A 102 -15.15 11.80 -2.14
N SER A 103 -14.98 12.16 -0.88
CA SER A 103 -14.31 13.41 -0.51
C SER A 103 -12.81 13.36 -0.76
N LEU A 104 -12.18 14.54 -0.90
CA LEU A 104 -10.72 14.65 -0.94
C LEU A 104 -10.05 14.11 0.32
N ARG A 105 -10.70 14.22 1.49
CA ARG A 105 -10.17 13.65 2.75
C ARG A 105 -10.09 12.14 2.67
N HIS A 106 -11.11 11.50 2.12
CA HIS A 106 -11.11 10.06 1.86
C HIS A 106 -9.96 9.66 0.94
N LEU A 107 -9.77 10.40 -0.15
CA LEU A 107 -8.66 10.17 -1.09
C LEU A 107 -7.29 10.31 -0.40
N LEU A 108 -7.09 11.35 0.40
CA LEU A 108 -5.83 11.57 1.10
C LEU A 108 -5.52 10.46 2.10
N ILE A 109 -6.53 9.82 2.68
CA ILE A 109 -6.33 8.70 3.60
C ILE A 109 -5.99 7.42 2.81
N ASP A 110 -6.84 7.03 1.86
CA ASP A 110 -6.70 5.75 1.15
C ASP A 110 -5.60 5.79 0.10
N GLY A 111 -5.54 6.84 -0.71
CA GLY A 111 -4.43 7.07 -1.63
C GLY A 111 -3.12 7.33 -0.89
N GLY A 112 -3.16 8.10 0.21
CA GLY A 112 -1.95 8.40 0.99
C GLY A 112 -1.32 7.15 1.60
N TYR A 113 -2.16 6.21 2.08
CA TYR A 113 -1.70 4.88 2.50
C TYR A 113 -0.94 4.17 1.38
N HIS A 114 -1.49 4.13 0.16
CA HIS A 114 -0.80 3.52 -0.99
C HIS A 114 0.52 4.21 -1.32
N LEU A 115 0.55 5.55 -1.31
CA LEU A 115 1.78 6.28 -1.56
C LEU A 115 2.88 5.91 -0.55
N VAL A 116 2.54 5.81 0.74
CA VAL A 116 3.47 5.45 1.81
C VAL A 116 3.94 4.00 1.68
N ILE A 117 3.05 3.02 1.56
CA ILE A 117 3.47 1.61 1.51
C ILE A 117 4.30 1.30 0.27
N PHE A 118 3.98 1.91 -0.89
CA PHE A 118 4.78 1.69 -2.10
C PHE A 118 6.18 2.30 -1.94
N THR A 119 6.30 3.48 -1.33
CA THR A 119 7.61 4.06 -1.00
C THR A 119 8.40 3.13 -0.08
N LEU A 120 7.74 2.53 0.92
CA LEU A 120 8.37 1.56 1.83
C LEU A 120 8.73 0.23 1.15
N PHE A 121 7.98 -0.20 0.14
CA PHE A 121 8.37 -1.35 -0.69
C PHE A 121 9.69 -1.08 -1.41
N GLY A 122 9.83 0.10 -2.02
CA GLY A 122 11.09 0.53 -2.64
C GLY A 122 12.25 0.58 -1.65
N LEU A 123 12.00 1.06 -0.43
CA LEU A 123 13.00 1.07 0.65
C LEU A 123 13.48 -0.35 0.99
N ILE A 124 12.56 -1.30 1.17
CA ILE A 124 12.92 -2.68 1.50
C ILE A 124 13.64 -3.35 0.33
N LEU A 125 13.07 -3.29 -0.88
CA LEU A 125 13.63 -3.93 -2.06
C LEU A 125 15.02 -3.37 -2.42
N GLY A 126 15.22 -2.05 -2.25
CA GLY A 126 16.51 -1.40 -2.46
C GLY A 126 17.51 -1.54 -1.30
N SER A 127 17.09 -2.02 -0.12
CA SER A 127 17.99 -2.25 1.02
C SER A 127 18.44 -3.71 1.15
N TRP A 128 17.69 -4.64 0.56
CA TRP A 128 17.86 -6.09 0.69
C TRP A 128 18.20 -6.74 -0.67
N HIS A 129 19.15 -6.13 -1.39
CA HIS A 129 19.70 -6.68 -2.64
C HIS A 129 21.03 -7.40 -2.41
#